data_AF-A0A349CJ61-F1
#
_entry.id   AF-A0A349CJ61-F1
#
_cell.length_a   1.000
_cell.length_b   1.000
_cell.length_c   1.000
_cell.angle_alpha   90.00
_cell.angle_beta   90.00
_cell.angle_gamma   90.00
#
_symmetry.space_group_name_H-M   'P 1'
#
loop_
_entity.id
_entity.type
_entity.pdbx_description
1 polymer ?
#
loop_
_entity_poly.entity_id
_entity_poly.type
_entity_poly.pdbx_seq_one_letter_code
_entity_poly.pdbx_strand_id
1 'polypeptide(L)'
;MKIKGTLPNGAINEVTINIASAGPFLVTKGMALWDRLKEKDAFDIFFCCRYFPGGIEALAEAIKPVIGNKLAKEGLGKIKAKFNEVNGIGPVGVADFMELEDPEERTRIQREAFEFVNELMKQLEVNVFSE
;
A
#
# COMPACT_ATOMS: atom_id res chain seq x y z
N MET A 1 -3.87 18.15 -7.39
CA MET A 1 -5.05 18.00 -8.28
C MET A 1 -5.85 19.29 -8.25
N LYS A 2 -6.38 19.74 -9.39
CA LYS A 2 -7.31 20.89 -9.45
C LYS A 2 -8.70 20.38 -9.74
N ILE A 3 -9.70 20.85 -9.00
CA ILE A 3 -11.10 20.52 -9.21
C ILE A 3 -11.85 21.82 -9.46
N LYS A 4 -12.59 21.87 -10.57
CA LYS A 4 -13.41 23.01 -10.97
C LYS A 4 -14.88 22.62 -10.89
N GLY A 5 -15.71 23.50 -10.34
CA GLY A 5 -17.14 23.24 -10.18
C GLY A 5 -17.96 24.51 -10.03
N THR A 6 -19.28 24.34 -10.11
CA THR A 6 -20.25 25.43 -9.95
C THR A 6 -20.81 25.39 -8.54
N LEU A 7 -20.75 26.52 -7.83
CA LEU A 7 -21.32 26.70 -6.50
C LEU A 7 -22.86 26.86 -6.58
N PRO A 8 -23.60 26.67 -5.47
CA PRO A 8 -25.06 26.79 -5.47
C PRO A 8 -25.61 28.13 -5.98
N ASN A 9 -24.81 29.20 -5.92
CA ASN A 9 -25.15 30.53 -6.43
C ASN A 9 -24.79 30.74 -7.92
N GLY A 10 -24.36 29.69 -8.63
CA GLY A 10 -23.97 29.74 -10.04
C GLY A 10 -22.53 30.20 -10.30
N ALA A 11 -21.77 30.58 -9.27
CA ALA A 11 -20.37 30.97 -9.45
C ALA A 11 -19.48 29.77 -9.79
N ILE A 12 -18.55 29.95 -10.72
CA ILE A 12 -17.53 28.94 -11.04
C ILE A 12 -16.35 29.13 -10.09
N ASN A 13 -15.96 28.06 -9.39
CA ASN A 13 -14.81 28.04 -8.50
C ASN A 13 -13.83 26.91 -8.86
N GLU A 14 -12.55 27.12 -8.59
CA GLU A 14 -11.51 26.09 -8.71
C GLU A 14 -10.77 25.97 -7.38
N VAL A 15 -10.59 24.75 -6.90
CA VAL A 15 -9.81 24.45 -5.69
C VAL A 15 -8.64 23.53 -6.03
N THR A 16 -7.52 23.77 -5.35
CA THR A 16 -6.33 22.92 -5.45
C THR A 16 -6.24 22.01 -4.22
N ILE A 17 -6.14 20.71 -4.47
CA ILE A 17 -5.98 19.68 -3.44
C ILE A 17 -4.59 19.06 -3.58
N ASN A 18 -3.83 19.06 -2.49
CA ASN A 18 -2.53 18.38 -2.40
C ASN A 18 -2.75 16.97 -1.86
N ILE A 19 -2.39 15.96 -2.65
CA ILE A 19 -2.57 14.54 -2.31
C ILE A 19 -1.18 13.90 -2.26
N ALA A 20 -0.91 13.09 -1.23
CA ALA A 20 0.32 12.33 -1.15
C ALA A 20 0.41 11.34 -2.32
N SER A 21 1.59 11.24 -2.93
CA SER A 21 1.85 10.22 -3.95
C SER A 21 1.92 8.82 -3.32
N ALA A 22 1.86 7.78 -4.15
CA ALA A 22 1.81 6.39 -3.72
C ALA A 22 2.99 5.99 -2.82
N GLY A 23 4.21 6.48 -3.11
CA GLY A 23 5.40 6.20 -2.30
C GLY A 23 5.28 6.65 -0.84
N PRO A 24 5.17 7.97 -0.57
CA PRO A 24 4.95 8.46 0.79
C PRO A 24 3.73 7.84 1.47
N PHE A 25 2.63 7.60 0.75
CA PHE A 25 1.47 6.91 1.29
C PHE A 25 1.83 5.51 1.81
N LEU A 26 2.42 4.65 0.97
CA LEU A 26 2.83 3.29 1.37
C LEU A 26 3.86 3.32 2.50
N VAL A 27 4.83 4.24 2.48
CA VAL A 27 5.80 4.41 3.57
C VAL A 27 5.09 4.66 4.90
N THR A 28 4.12 5.58 4.93
CA THR A 28 3.35 5.84 6.16
C THR A 28 2.52 4.64 6.60
N LYS A 29 1.99 3.85 5.65
CA LYS A 29 1.30 2.59 5.95
C LYS A 29 2.22 1.52 6.51
N GLY A 30 3.43 1.38 5.99
CA GLY A 30 4.44 0.47 6.53
C GLY A 30 4.79 0.77 7.98
N MET A 31 4.99 2.05 8.30
CA MET A 31 5.22 2.50 9.68
C MET A 31 4.01 2.18 10.57
N ALA A 32 2.81 2.55 10.13
CA ALA A 32 1.59 2.35 10.89
C ALA A 32 1.25 0.87 11.13
N LEU A 33 1.47 0.01 10.12
CA LEU A 33 1.28 -1.43 10.22
C LEU A 33 2.28 -2.03 11.21
N TRP A 34 3.55 -1.61 11.18
CA TRP A 34 4.57 -2.08 12.11
C TRP A 34 4.18 -1.86 13.58
N ASP A 35 3.70 -0.65 13.89
CA ASP A 35 3.44 -0.25 15.28
C ASP A 35 2.10 -0.79 15.80
N ARG A 36 1.04 -0.76 14.97
CA ARG A 36 -0.34 -0.97 15.43
C ARG A 36 -0.93 -2.31 15.01
N LEU A 37 -0.33 -2.97 14.01
CA LEU A 37 -0.76 -4.25 13.44
C LEU A 37 -2.25 -4.28 13.05
N LYS A 38 -2.77 -3.16 12.53
CA LYS A 38 -4.17 -3.07 12.11
C LYS A 38 -4.36 -3.67 10.72
N GLU A 39 -5.33 -4.58 10.61
CA GLU A 39 -5.75 -5.26 9.37
C GLU A 39 -5.97 -4.28 8.20
N LYS A 40 -6.62 -3.14 8.48
CA LYS A 40 -6.84 -2.08 7.48
C LYS A 40 -5.55 -1.57 6.83
N ASP A 41 -4.46 -1.41 7.59
CA ASP A 41 -3.21 -0.90 7.02
C ASP A 41 -2.58 -1.94 6.08
N ALA A 42 -2.71 -3.24 6.38
CA ALA A 42 -2.31 -4.32 5.47
C ALA A 42 -3.17 -4.32 4.19
N PHE A 43 -4.49 -4.15 4.33
CA PHE A 43 -5.39 -4.03 3.19
C PHE A 43 -5.06 -2.84 2.30
N ASP A 44 -4.83 -1.64 2.86
CA ASP A 44 -4.49 -0.44 2.07
C ASP A 44 -3.21 -0.65 1.24
N ILE A 45 -2.21 -1.35 1.79
CA ILE A 45 -0.97 -1.72 1.06
C ILE A 45 -1.27 -2.68 -0.08
N PHE A 46 -1.98 -3.78 0.21
CA PHE A 46 -2.38 -4.76 -0.80
C PHE A 46 -3.21 -4.12 -1.92
N PHE A 47 -4.20 -3.31 -1.56
CA PHE A 47 -5.07 -2.62 -2.48
C PHE A 47 -4.29 -1.74 -3.44
N CYS A 48 -3.32 -0.95 -2.92
CA CYS A 48 -2.44 -0.17 -3.78
C CYS A 48 -1.64 -1.06 -4.72
N CYS A 49 -1.04 -2.16 -4.25
CA CYS A 49 -0.28 -3.06 -5.13
C CYS A 49 -1.16 -3.70 -6.21
N ARG A 50 -2.39 -4.10 -5.86
CA ARG A 50 -3.30 -4.84 -6.71
C ARG A 50 -4.01 -3.99 -7.77
N TYR A 51 -4.30 -2.73 -7.45
CA TYR A 51 -5.19 -1.88 -8.24
C TYR A 51 -4.53 -0.57 -8.71
N PHE A 52 -3.22 -0.40 -8.53
CA PHE A 52 -2.55 0.79 -9.04
C PHE A 52 -2.74 0.92 -10.56
N PRO A 53 -3.16 2.10 -11.08
CA PRO A 53 -3.28 2.31 -12.51
C PRO A 53 -1.94 2.09 -13.22
N GLY A 54 -1.95 1.21 -14.23
CA GLY A 54 -0.73 0.80 -14.93
C GLY A 54 0.00 -0.39 -14.31
N GLY A 55 -0.54 -1.00 -13.26
CA GLY A 55 -0.02 -2.23 -12.67
C GLY A 55 1.14 -2.03 -11.70
N ILE A 56 1.77 -3.15 -11.32
CA ILE A 56 2.80 -3.19 -10.29
C ILE A 56 4.08 -2.48 -10.73
N GLU A 57 4.41 -2.54 -12.03
CA GLU A 57 5.55 -1.85 -12.62
C GLU A 57 5.39 -0.33 -12.55
N ALA A 58 4.20 0.18 -12.90
CA ALA A 58 3.91 1.61 -12.80
C ALA A 58 3.94 2.10 -11.35
N LEU A 59 3.49 1.27 -10.40
CA LEU A 59 3.61 1.56 -8.97
C LEU A 59 5.08 1.64 -8.54
N ALA A 60 5.91 0.69 -8.96
CA ALA A 60 7.33 0.70 -8.67
C ALA A 60 8.00 1.98 -9.19
N GLU A 61 7.77 2.36 -10.46
CA GLU A 61 8.29 3.62 -11.02
C GLU A 61 7.83 4.85 -10.23
N ALA A 62 6.57 4.88 -9.77
CA ALA A 62 6.06 6.00 -8.97
C ALA A 62 6.72 6.11 -7.59
N ILE A 63 7.28 5.02 -7.06
CA ILE A 63 7.94 4.96 -5.75
C ILE A 63 9.45 5.21 -5.85
N LYS A 64 10.10 4.87 -6.98
CA LYS A 64 11.54 5.07 -7.18
C LYS A 64 12.07 6.45 -6.73
N PRO A 65 11.40 7.59 -6.96
CA PRO A 65 11.92 8.89 -6.54
C PRO A 65 12.16 9.02 -5.03
N VAL A 66 11.47 8.23 -4.19
CA VAL A 66 11.61 8.31 -2.74
C VAL A 66 12.51 7.22 -2.15
N ILE A 67 12.94 6.22 -2.92
CA ILE A 67 13.64 5.04 -2.39
C ILE A 67 15.01 5.34 -1.77
N GLY A 68 15.65 6.44 -2.18
CA GLY A 68 16.90 6.90 -1.58
C GLY A 68 16.74 7.42 -0.15
N ASN A 69 15.52 7.76 0.27
CA ASN A 69 15.23 8.31 1.59
C ASN A 69 15.25 7.22 2.68
N LYS A 70 15.91 7.50 3.81
CA LYS A 70 16.01 6.57 4.94
C LYS A 70 14.64 6.12 5.47
N LEU A 71 13.71 7.05 5.64
CA LEU A 71 12.35 6.76 6.11
C LEU A 71 11.58 5.90 5.10
N ALA A 72 11.83 6.10 3.81
CA ALA A 72 11.19 5.28 2.78
C ALA A 72 11.69 3.84 2.83
N LYS A 73 13.01 3.64 2.93
CA LYS A 73 13.62 2.31 3.10
C LYS A 73 13.09 1.61 4.36
N GLU A 74 13.00 2.34 5.46
CA GLU A 74 12.46 1.81 6.72
C GLU A 74 10.99 1.40 6.58
N GLY A 75 10.13 2.29 6.09
CA GLY A 75 8.70 2.01 5.96
C GLY A 75 8.42 0.85 5.00
N LEU A 76 9.07 0.83 3.83
CA LEU A 76 8.93 -0.27 2.87
C LEU A 76 9.54 -1.58 3.42
N GLY A 77 10.67 -1.51 4.12
CA GLY A 77 11.28 -2.67 4.77
C GLY A 77 10.38 -3.27 5.87
N LYS A 78 9.65 -2.42 6.60
CA LYS A 78 8.63 -2.83 7.57
C LYS A 78 7.45 -3.52 6.89
N ILE A 79 7.00 -3.03 5.72
CA ILE A 79 6.01 -3.76 4.91
C ILE A 79 6.54 -5.15 4.54
N LYS A 80 7.75 -5.21 3.97
CA LYS A 80 8.37 -6.47 3.56
C LYS A 80 8.44 -7.48 4.71
N ALA A 81 8.77 -7.01 5.91
CA ALA A 81 8.82 -7.86 7.11
C ALA A 81 7.44 -8.42 7.51
N LYS A 82 6.35 -7.65 7.34
CA LYS A 82 4.99 -8.09 7.69
C LYS A 82 4.34 -8.96 6.62
N PHE A 83 4.83 -8.92 5.39
CA PHE A 83 4.39 -9.74 4.27
C PHE A 83 5.41 -10.87 3.93
N ASN A 84 6.11 -11.39 4.94
CA ASN A 84 7.17 -12.38 4.76
C ASN A 84 6.66 -13.81 4.44
N GLU A 85 5.44 -14.15 4.82
CA GLU A 85 4.82 -15.47 4.61
C GLU A 85 3.35 -15.33 4.26
N VAL A 86 2.78 -16.33 3.56
CA VAL A 86 1.36 -16.34 3.13
C VAL A 86 0.40 -16.32 4.33
N ASN A 87 0.77 -16.95 5.45
CA ASN A 87 0.05 -16.92 6.72
C ASN A 87 0.60 -15.88 7.70
N GLY A 88 1.41 -14.93 7.22
CA GLY A 88 1.98 -13.85 7.99
C GLY A 88 0.98 -12.72 8.28
N ILE A 89 1.39 -11.78 9.14
CA ILE A 89 0.55 -10.68 9.65
C ILE A 89 -0.12 -9.89 8.53
N GLY A 90 0.63 -9.53 7.49
CA GLY A 90 0.13 -8.74 6.36
C GLY A 90 -0.97 -9.48 5.60
N PRO A 91 -0.67 -10.62 4.95
CA PRO A 91 -1.66 -11.40 4.21
C PRO A 91 -2.89 -11.81 5.02
N VAL A 92 -2.70 -12.27 6.26
CA VAL A 92 -3.82 -12.62 7.16
C VAL A 92 -4.68 -11.40 7.43
N GLY A 93 -4.06 -10.26 7.75
CA GLY A 93 -4.78 -9.00 7.99
C GLY A 93 -5.53 -8.48 6.77
N VAL A 94 -5.07 -8.75 5.54
CA VAL A 94 -5.83 -8.43 4.32
C VAL A 94 -7.13 -9.22 4.28
N ALA A 95 -7.05 -10.53 4.53
CA ALA A 95 -8.22 -11.40 4.49
C ALA A 95 -9.20 -11.13 5.65
N ASP A 96 -8.69 -10.75 6.82
CA ASP A 96 -9.50 -10.34 7.96
C ASP A 96 -10.24 -9.04 7.69
N PHE A 97 -9.55 -8.02 7.14
CA PHE A 97 -10.19 -6.76 6.78
C PHE A 97 -11.30 -6.93 5.72
N MET A 98 -11.15 -7.91 4.83
CA MET A 98 -12.14 -8.25 3.82
C MET A 98 -13.29 -9.12 4.35
N GLU A 99 -13.25 -9.51 5.63
CA GLU A 99 -14.26 -10.35 6.29
C GLU A 99 -14.52 -11.66 5.53
N LEU A 100 -13.45 -12.28 5.01
CA LEU A 100 -13.56 -13.52 4.22
C LEU A 100 -13.81 -14.74 5.10
N GLU A 101 -15.01 -15.30 5.01
CA GLU A 101 -15.42 -16.50 5.74
C GLU A 101 -15.11 -17.80 4.99
N ASP A 102 -15.14 -17.78 3.66
CA ASP A 102 -14.85 -18.96 2.85
C ASP A 102 -13.34 -19.31 2.91
N PRO A 103 -12.96 -20.52 3.36
CA PRO A 103 -11.55 -20.88 3.55
C PRO A 103 -10.72 -20.89 2.26
N GLU A 104 -11.33 -21.24 1.13
CA GLU A 104 -10.63 -21.29 -0.16
C GLU A 104 -10.33 -19.87 -0.65
N GLU A 105 -11.33 -19.00 -0.65
CA GLU A 105 -11.19 -17.60 -1.02
C GLU A 105 -10.23 -16.86 -0.09
N ARG A 106 -10.31 -17.13 1.21
CA ARG A 106 -9.38 -16.60 2.21
C ARG A 106 -7.93 -16.99 1.89
N THR A 107 -7.69 -18.26 1.60
CA THR A 107 -6.35 -18.76 1.22
C THR A 107 -5.87 -18.12 -0.08
N ARG A 108 -6.77 -17.94 -1.05
CA ARG A 108 -6.48 -17.30 -2.34
C ARG A 108 -6.04 -15.85 -2.15
N ILE A 109 -6.78 -15.06 -1.37
CA ILE A 109 -6.49 -13.65 -1.10
C ILE A 109 -5.21 -13.48 -0.29
N GLN A 110 -4.95 -14.34 0.70
CA GLN A 110 -3.69 -14.34 1.44
C GLN A 110 -2.49 -14.54 0.51
N ARG A 111 -2.56 -15.54 -0.37
CA ARG A 111 -1.51 -15.80 -1.36
C ARG A 111 -1.33 -14.62 -2.32
N GLU A 112 -2.44 -14.09 -2.84
CA GLU A 112 -2.43 -12.94 -3.74
C GLU A 112 -1.77 -11.72 -3.08
N ALA A 113 -2.13 -11.43 -1.83
CA ALA A 113 -1.55 -10.33 -1.06
C ALA A 113 -0.05 -10.51 -0.82
N PHE A 114 0.37 -11.72 -0.47
CA PHE A 114 1.79 -12.06 -0.34
C PHE A 114 2.55 -11.82 -1.66
N GLU A 115 2.04 -12.31 -2.78
CA GLU A 115 2.70 -12.25 -4.09
C GLU A 115 2.80 -10.81 -4.61
N PHE A 116 1.71 -10.04 -4.59
CA PHE A 116 1.73 -8.65 -5.07
C PHE A 116 2.67 -7.76 -4.26
N VAL A 117 2.65 -7.87 -2.94
CA VAL A 117 3.50 -7.04 -2.09
C VAL A 117 4.96 -7.43 -2.25
N ASN A 118 5.29 -8.73 -2.30
CA ASN A 118 6.68 -9.17 -2.48
C ASN A 118 7.22 -8.84 -3.88
N GLU A 119 6.39 -8.89 -4.92
CA GLU A 119 6.80 -8.44 -6.26
C GLU A 119 7.16 -6.95 -6.24
N LEU A 120 6.34 -6.11 -5.60
CA LEU A 120 6.69 -4.69 -5.43
C LEU A 120 8.02 -4.51 -4.68
N MET A 121 8.20 -5.19 -3.54
CA MET A 121 9.42 -5.08 -2.75
C MET A 121 10.66 -5.56 -3.50
N LYS A 122 10.51 -6.55 -4.38
CA LYS A 122 11.56 -7.06 -5.26
C LYS A 122 11.94 -6.03 -6.32
N GLN A 123 10.97 -5.44 -7.03
CA GLN A 123 11.24 -4.41 -8.04
C GLN A 123 11.90 -3.16 -7.46
N LEU A 124 11.62 -2.87 -6.20
CA LEU A 124 12.19 -1.75 -5.46
C LEU A 124 13.52 -2.08 -4.74
N GLU A 125 14.01 -3.32 -4.82
CA GLU A 125 15.23 -3.79 -4.14
C GLU A 125 15.23 -3.48 -2.62
N VAL A 126 14.05 -3.56 -1.99
CA VAL A 126 13.88 -3.25 -0.57
C VAL A 126 14.38 -4.40 0.28
N ASN A 127 15.23 -4.11 1.27
CA ASN A 127 15.64 -5.09 2.27
C ASN A 127 14.61 -5.18 3.41
N VAL A 128 14.50 -6.35 4.03
CA VAL A 128 13.67 -6.54 5.22
C VAL A 128 14.20 -5.62 6.32
N PHE A 129 13.31 -4.93 7.01
CA PHE A 129 13.70 -4.10 8.15
C PHE A 129 14.17 -4.98 9.32
N SER A 130 15.33 -4.65 9.89
CA SER A 130 15.87 -5.24 11.12
C SER A 130 16.19 -4.13 12.11
N GLU A 131 15.82 -4.32 13.38
CA GLU A 131 16.11 -3.37 14.47
C GLU A 131 17.59 -3.32 14.85
#